data_AF-A0A6P3Y566-F1
#
_entry.id   AF-A0A6P3Y566-F1
#
_cell.length_a   1.000
_cell.length_b   1.000
_cell.length_c   1.000
_cell.angle_alpha   90.00
_cell.angle_beta   90.00
_cell.angle_gamma   90.00
#
_symmetry.space_group_name_H-M   'P 1'
#
loop_
_entity.id
_entity.type
_entity.pdbx_description
1 polymer ?
#
loop_
_entity_poly.entity_id
_entity_poly.type
_entity_poly.pdbx_seq_one_letter_code
_entity_poly.pdbx_strand_id
1 'polypeptide(L)'
;MRLGLTLFKYKCTIPHRFRGKYRIVKDPSLKDLYRMRQDFDREEQNMLILRHPYLTIEQSFGHAQALRDNTQVFLDKYREEKRQKFYKEISFADHLCHVGYGEKWD
;
A
#
# COMPACT_ATOMS: atom_id res chain seq x y z
N MET A 1 52.82 -22.12 8.42
CA MET A 1 51.95 -22.49 7.29
C MET A 1 51.05 -21.29 6.91
N ARG A 2 51.57 -20.34 6.11
CA ARG A 2 50.84 -19.10 5.74
C ARG A 2 49.78 -19.28 4.64
N LEU A 3 49.74 -20.45 4.00
CA LEU A 3 48.81 -20.75 2.90
C LEU A 3 47.35 -20.88 3.36
N GLY A 4 47.07 -21.29 4.60
CA GLY A 4 45.69 -21.34 5.11
C GLY A 4 45.04 -19.96 5.33
N LEU A 5 45.84 -18.91 5.51
CA LEU A 5 45.36 -17.54 5.72
C LEU A 5 44.70 -16.93 4.48
N THR A 6 45.01 -17.43 3.28
CA THR A 6 44.38 -16.95 2.03
C THR A 6 42.92 -17.44 1.91
N LEU A 7 42.60 -18.60 2.48
CA LEU A 7 41.25 -19.18 2.46
C LEU A 7 40.26 -18.38 3.33
N PHE A 8 40.72 -17.79 4.44
CA PHE A 8 39.89 -16.91 5.28
C PHE A 8 39.48 -15.59 4.58
N LYS A 9 40.14 -15.22 3.48
CA LYS A 9 39.76 -14.05 2.66
C LYS A 9 38.66 -14.36 1.65
N TYR A 10 38.27 -15.63 1.48
CA TYR A 10 37.25 -16.03 0.51
C TYR A 10 35.85 -15.70 1.03
N LYS A 11 35.24 -14.64 0.50
CA LYS A 11 33.84 -14.28 0.76
C LYS A 11 32.95 -15.06 -0.19
N CYS A 12 32.20 -16.03 0.34
CA CYS A 12 31.25 -16.81 -0.46
C CYS A 12 30.10 -15.89 -0.94
N THR A 13 30.12 -15.48 -2.22
CA THR A 13 29.11 -14.63 -2.86
C THR A 13 28.09 -15.46 -3.62
N ILE A 14 27.44 -16.42 -2.96
CA ILE A 14 26.36 -17.19 -3.59
C ILE A 14 25.15 -16.26 -3.82
N PRO A 15 24.63 -16.13 -5.07
CA PRO A 15 23.37 -15.47 -5.33
C PRO A 15 22.22 -16.31 -4.74
N HIS A 16 21.19 -15.65 -4.18
CA HIS A 16 20.01 -16.30 -3.57
C HIS A 16 20.24 -17.10 -2.25
N ARG A 17 20.91 -16.48 -1.27
CA ARG A 17 21.27 -17.09 0.02
C ARG A 17 20.13 -17.73 0.84
N PHE A 18 18.90 -17.25 0.70
CA PHE A 18 17.75 -17.70 1.50
C PHE A 18 16.74 -18.57 0.71
N ARG A 19 17.10 -19.03 -0.50
CA ARG A 19 16.21 -19.80 -1.39
C ARG A 19 16.96 -20.98 -2.03
N GLY A 20 16.23 -21.97 -2.54
CA GLY A 20 16.81 -23.17 -3.20
C GLY A 20 17.17 -24.32 -2.25
N LYS A 21 17.86 -25.34 -2.79
CA LYS A 21 18.24 -26.58 -2.07
C LYS A 21 19.24 -26.33 -0.94
N TYR A 22 20.23 -25.48 -1.17
CA TYR A 22 21.29 -25.16 -0.20
C TYR A 22 21.13 -23.69 0.26
N ARG A 23 20.18 -23.45 1.15
CA ARG A 23 19.85 -22.13 1.70
C ARG A 23 20.35 -21.97 3.14
N ILE A 24 20.61 -20.73 3.53
CA ILE A 24 20.79 -20.38 4.94
C ILE A 24 19.40 -20.37 5.59
N VAL A 25 19.18 -21.30 6.51
CA VAL A 25 17.97 -21.33 7.35
C VAL A 25 18.31 -20.66 8.67
N LYS A 26 17.47 -19.70 9.07
CA LYS A 26 17.58 -19.08 10.40
C LYS A 26 16.80 -19.96 11.37
N ASP A 27 17.47 -20.45 12.41
CA ASP A 27 16.81 -21.16 13.49
C ASP A 27 16.00 -20.20 14.37
N PRO A 28 14.87 -20.65 14.94
CA PRO A 28 14.05 -19.82 15.80
C PRO A 28 14.82 -19.46 17.08
N SER A 29 14.90 -18.15 17.36
CA SER A 29 15.44 -17.67 18.64
C SER A 29 14.37 -17.76 19.74
N LEU A 30 14.79 -17.85 21.00
CA LEU A 30 13.88 -17.73 22.15
C LEU A 30 13.03 -16.45 22.07
N LYS A 31 13.61 -15.34 21.61
CA LYS A 31 12.87 -14.08 21.41
C LYS A 31 11.74 -14.23 20.38
N ASP A 32 11.98 -14.98 19.31
CA ASP A 32 10.99 -15.22 18.26
C ASP A 32 9.81 -16.05 18.84
N LEU A 33 10.11 -17.04 19.70
CA LEU A 33 9.09 -17.84 20.40
C LEU A 33 8.26 -17.00 21.39
N TYR A 34 8.91 -16.12 22.16
CA TYR A 34 8.19 -15.23 23.09
C TYR A 34 7.27 -14.26 22.34
N ARG A 35 7.72 -13.71 21.21
CA ARG A 35 6.89 -12.84 20.38
C ARG A 35 5.67 -13.59 19.83
N MET A 36 5.90 -14.79 19.31
CA MET A 36 4.83 -15.65 18.80
C MET A 36 3.76 -15.93 19.87
N ARG A 37 4.19 -16.24 21.10
CA ARG A 37 3.27 -16.41 22.22
C ARG A 37 2.44 -15.15 22.49
N GLN A 38 3.07 -13.99 22.53
CA GLN A 38 2.36 -12.71 22.74
C GLN A 38 1.40 -12.36 21.61
N ASP A 39 1.71 -12.76 20.37
CA ASP A 39 0.80 -12.61 19.23
C ASP A 39 -0.43 -13.50 19.43
N PHE A 40 -0.26 -14.76 19.83
CA PHE A 40 -1.37 -15.67 20.13
C PHE A 40 -2.25 -15.19 21.29
N ASP A 41 -1.64 -14.72 22.38
CA ASP A 41 -2.40 -14.19 23.52
C ASP A 41 -3.28 -12.98 23.10
N ARG A 42 -2.77 -12.12 22.20
CA ARG A 42 -3.55 -11.01 21.62
C ARG A 42 -4.66 -11.49 20.69
N GLU A 43 -4.38 -12.49 19.86
CA GLU A 43 -5.38 -13.06 18.96
C GLU A 43 -6.53 -13.71 19.75
N GLU A 44 -6.24 -14.45 20.82
CA GLU A 44 -7.25 -15.06 21.67
C GLU A 44 -8.16 -14.00 22.32
N GLN A 45 -7.57 -12.91 22.83
CA GLN A 45 -8.33 -11.78 23.37
C GLN A 45 -9.23 -11.14 22.31
N ASN A 46 -8.70 -10.91 21.10
CA ASN A 46 -9.48 -10.34 19.99
C ASN A 46 -10.63 -11.28 19.57
N MET A 47 -10.37 -12.58 19.50
CA MET A 47 -11.38 -13.58 19.14
C MET A 47 -12.52 -13.61 20.16
N LEU A 48 -12.22 -13.51 21.46
CA LEU A 48 -13.24 -13.44 22.50
C LEU A 48 -14.16 -12.22 22.32
N ILE A 49 -13.58 -11.05 22.02
CA ILE A 49 -14.34 -9.82 21.81
C ILE A 49 -15.20 -9.92 20.55
N LEU A 50 -14.63 -10.40 19.44
CA LEU A 50 -15.31 -10.47 18.14
C LEU A 50 -16.39 -11.57 18.09
N ARG A 51 -16.36 -12.54 19.00
CA ARG A 51 -17.36 -13.63 19.07
C ARG A 51 -18.75 -13.15 19.49
N HIS A 52 -18.84 -12.03 20.21
CA HIS A 52 -20.10 -11.53 20.79
C HIS A 52 -20.52 -10.22 20.11
N PRO A 53 -21.10 -10.28 18.90
CA PRO A 53 -21.59 -9.09 18.22
C PRO A 53 -22.80 -8.49 18.94
N TYR A 54 -22.91 -7.16 18.89
CA TYR A 54 -24.03 -6.43 19.48
C TYR A 54 -25.34 -6.56 18.68
N LEU A 55 -25.25 -6.57 17.35
CA LEU A 55 -26.39 -6.72 16.45
C LEU A 55 -26.38 -8.09 15.78
N THR A 56 -27.56 -8.66 15.59
CA THR A 56 -27.73 -9.82 14.69
C THR A 56 -27.63 -9.38 13.23
N ILE A 57 -27.40 -10.33 12.33
CA ILE A 57 -27.31 -10.08 10.89
C ILE A 57 -28.57 -9.36 10.38
N GLU A 58 -29.75 -9.82 10.80
CA GLU A 58 -31.04 -9.23 10.45
C GLU A 58 -31.17 -7.77 10.93
N GLN A 59 -30.77 -7.49 12.18
CA GLN A 59 -30.82 -6.14 12.74
C GLN A 59 -29.83 -5.18 12.07
N SER A 60 -28.68 -5.70 11.64
CA SER A 60 -27.69 -4.90 10.91
C SER A 60 -28.10 -4.56 9.48
N PHE A 61 -29.12 -5.22 8.93
CA PHE A 61 -29.54 -4.97 7.56
C PHE A 61 -30.14 -3.56 7.43
N GLY A 62 -29.58 -2.73 6.54
CA GLY A 62 -30.09 -1.39 6.25
C GLY A 62 -29.78 -0.29 7.29
N HIS A 63 -29.23 -0.61 8.46
CA HIS A 63 -29.04 0.37 9.55
C HIS A 63 -28.17 1.59 9.19
N ALA A 64 -27.25 1.44 8.24
CA ALA A 64 -26.33 2.50 7.79
C ALA A 64 -26.59 2.95 6.33
N GLN A 65 -27.76 2.64 5.76
CA GLN A 65 -28.05 2.96 4.36
C GLN A 65 -27.99 4.47 4.07
N ALA A 66 -28.61 5.29 4.91
CA ALA A 66 -28.57 6.75 4.78
C ALA A 66 -27.15 7.35 4.95
N LEU A 67 -26.25 6.66 5.66
CA LEU A 67 -24.85 7.07 5.80
C LEU A 67 -24.02 6.74 4.55
N ARG A 68 -24.41 5.72 3.77
CA ARG A 68 -23.72 5.39 2.51
C ARG A 68 -23.87 6.48 1.47
N ASP A 69 -24.94 7.25 1.52
CA ASP A 69 -25.16 8.37 0.60
C ASP A 69 -24.05 9.43 0.73
N ASN A 70 -23.57 9.69 1.96
CA ASN A 70 -22.42 10.58 2.19
C ASN A 70 -21.11 10.02 1.60
N THR A 71 -20.91 8.70 1.65
CA THR A 71 -19.74 8.07 1.01
C THR A 71 -19.81 8.12 -0.51
N GLN A 72 -21.01 8.03 -1.08
CA GLN A 72 -21.23 8.19 -2.52
C GLN A 72 -20.94 9.62 -2.97
N VAL A 73 -21.41 10.63 -2.22
CA VAL A 73 -21.08 12.04 -2.47
C VAL A 73 -19.57 12.27 -2.45
N PHE A 74 -18.85 11.69 -1.49
CA PHE A 74 -17.38 11.76 -1.46
C PHE A 74 -16.72 11.10 -2.69
N LEU A 75 -17.20 9.91 -3.08
CA LEU A 75 -16.68 9.20 -4.25
C LEU A 75 -16.96 9.95 -5.55
N ASP A 76 -18.13 10.57 -5.69
CA ASP A 76 -18.51 11.33 -6.87
C ASP A 76 -17.70 12.61 -7.00
N LYS A 77 -17.48 13.32 -5.89
CA LYS A 77 -16.55 14.46 -5.86
C LYS A 77 -15.13 14.05 -6.27
N TYR A 78 -14.63 12.92 -5.77
CA TYR A 78 -13.31 12.40 -6.17
C TYR A 78 -13.25 12.07 -7.68
N ARG A 79 -14.32 11.50 -8.25
CA ARG A 79 -14.42 11.22 -9.69
C ARG A 79 -14.48 12.49 -10.53
N GLU A 80 -15.17 13.51 -10.06
CA GLU A 80 -15.25 14.83 -10.72
C GLU A 80 -13.89 15.52 -10.75
N GLU A 81 -13.16 15.54 -9.63
CA GLU A 81 -11.79 16.08 -9.57
C GLU A 81 -10.84 15.38 -10.55
N LYS A 82 -10.98 14.05 -10.69
CA LYS A 82 -10.21 13.28 -11.69
C LYS A 82 -10.60 13.61 -13.12
N ARG A 83 -11.88 13.85 -13.39
CA ARG A 83 -12.38 14.26 -14.72
C ARG A 83 -11.87 15.66 -15.10
N GLN A 84 -11.93 16.62 -14.18
CA GLN A 84 -11.42 17.97 -14.40
C GLN A 84 -9.92 18.00 -14.72
N LYS A 85 -9.15 17.04 -14.19
CA LYS A 85 -7.72 16.92 -14.50
C LYS A 85 -7.45 16.53 -15.97
N PHE A 86 -8.42 15.93 -16.68
CA PHE A 86 -8.17 15.27 -17.95
C PHE A 86 -8.31 16.16 -19.20
N TYR A 87 -8.99 17.31 -19.13
CA TYR A 87 -9.07 18.25 -20.27
C TYR A 87 -9.05 19.71 -19.84
N LYS A 88 -8.05 20.47 -20.32
CA LYS A 88 -8.23 21.90 -20.54
C LYS A 88 -8.85 22.04 -21.93
N GLU A 89 -10.04 22.61 -22.01
CA GLU A 89 -10.61 23.01 -23.29
C GLU A 89 -9.72 24.13 -23.84
N ILE A 90 -9.04 23.86 -24.97
CA ILE A 90 -8.23 24.87 -25.66
C ILE A 90 -9.15 25.51 -26.69
N SER A 91 -9.31 26.84 -26.63
CA SER A 91 -10.12 27.59 -27.59
C SER A 91 -9.34 27.87 -28.87
N PHE A 92 -10.04 28.08 -30.00
CA PHE A 92 -9.42 28.61 -31.22
C PHE A 92 -8.69 29.93 -30.98
N ALA A 93 -9.18 30.75 -30.02
CA ALA A 93 -8.51 31.99 -29.63
C ALA A 93 -7.11 31.73 -29.01
N ASP A 94 -6.96 30.66 -28.20
CA ASP A 94 -5.67 30.28 -27.61
C ASP A 94 -4.67 29.87 -28.68
N HIS A 95 -5.15 29.23 -29.76
CA HIS A 95 -4.34 28.88 -30.93
C HIS A 95 -3.94 30.10 -31.77
N LEU A 96 -4.85 31.06 -31.95
CA LEU A 96 -4.62 32.27 -32.76
C LEU A 96 -3.81 33.35 -32.04
N CYS A 97 -3.67 33.27 -30.71
CA CYS A 97 -2.88 34.20 -29.90
C CYS A 97 -1.44 34.37 -30.41
N HIS A 98 -0.84 33.31 -30.97
CA HIS A 98 0.51 33.36 -31.54
C HIS A 98 0.63 34.27 -32.77
N VAL A 99 -0.44 34.47 -33.54
CA VAL A 99 -0.42 35.26 -34.79
C VAL A 99 -0.20 36.75 -34.52
N GLY A 100 -0.66 37.26 -33.37
CA GLY A 100 -0.53 38.67 -32.98
C GLY A 100 0.80 39.06 -32.33
N TYR A 101 1.75 38.13 -32.11
CA TYR A 101 2.99 38.37 -31.34
C TYR A 101 3.95 39.42 -31.95
N GLY A 102 3.66 39.93 -33.15
CA GLY A 102 4.50 40.91 -33.84
C GLY A 102 3.74 42.10 -34.44
N GLU A 103 2.49 42.34 -34.04
CA GLU A 103 1.75 43.51 -34.52
C GLU A 103 2.43 44.80 -34.04
N LYS A 104 2.85 45.61 -35.02
CA LYS A 104 3.40 46.95 -34.79
C LYS A 104 2.26 47.93 -34.95
N TRP A 105 2.23 48.93 -34.07
CA TRP A 105 1.33 50.06 -34.19
C TRP A 105 1.95 51.03 -35.22
N ASP A 106 1.14 51.53 -36.15
CA ASP A 106 1.52 52.60 -37.09
C ASP A 106 1.71 53.94 -36.36
#